data_AF-A0A535BI78-F1
#
_entry.id   AF-A0A535BI78-F1
#
_cell.length_a   1.000
_cell.length_b   1.000
_cell.length_c   1.000
_cell.angle_alpha   90.00
_cell.angle_beta   90.00
_cell.angle_gamma   90.00
#
_symmetry.space_group_name_H-M   'P 1'
#
loop_
_entity.id
_entity.type
_entity.pdbx_description
1 polymer ?
#
loop_
_entity_poly.entity_id
_entity_poly.type
_entity_poly.pdbx_seq_one_letter_code
_entity_poly.pdbx_strand_id
1 'polypeptide(L)'
;MSKLGWIEGKSITFEYRFAEQKPERLPELAAELVRLRVDLIVASSGPPALAAKGATSTIPIVMANSADPVGEGLLASLAQPEDNVTGLSGLGVELNTKRLEILKDAVTKLARVGLMRLPGSRISQGLQLKELRAAALALELKFGGDRD
;
A
#
# COMPACT_ATOMS: atom_id res chain seq x y z
N MET A 1 9.36 11.56 -17.37
CA MET A 1 9.13 13.01 -17.19
C MET A 1 9.49 13.79 -18.43
N SER A 2 10.77 13.89 -18.83
CA SER A 2 11.16 14.62 -20.06
C SER A 2 10.51 14.10 -21.34
N LYS A 3 10.35 12.77 -21.47
CA LYS A 3 9.62 12.13 -22.59
C LYS A 3 8.12 12.48 -22.65
N LEU A 4 7.54 12.96 -21.54
CA LEU A 4 6.16 13.45 -21.45
C LEU A 4 6.10 14.99 -21.49
N GLY A 5 7.25 15.67 -21.71
CA GLY A 5 7.36 17.12 -21.71
C GLY A 5 7.35 17.77 -20.33
N TRP A 6 7.35 17.00 -19.23
CA TRP A 6 7.32 17.55 -17.88
C TRP A 6 8.73 17.86 -17.38
N ILE A 7 8.96 19.15 -17.10
CA ILE A 7 10.23 19.72 -16.63
C ILE A 7 9.98 20.44 -15.31
N GLU A 8 10.65 19.99 -14.26
CA GLU A 8 10.55 20.60 -12.93
C GLU A 8 10.99 22.07 -12.93
N GLY A 9 10.24 22.92 -12.22
CA GLY A 9 10.46 24.37 -12.17
C GLY A 9 10.06 25.12 -13.45
N LYS A 10 9.56 24.42 -14.48
CA LYS A 10 9.04 25.04 -15.71
C LYS A 10 7.60 24.67 -15.98
N SER A 11 7.28 23.37 -16.00
CA SER A 11 5.95 22.87 -16.32
C SER A 11 5.32 22.07 -15.17
N ILE A 12 6.09 21.77 -14.12
CA ILE A 12 5.62 21.08 -12.92
C ILE A 12 6.46 21.57 -11.73
N THR A 13 5.82 21.67 -10.56
CA THR A 13 6.47 21.96 -9.29
C THR A 13 6.09 20.87 -8.30
N PHE A 14 7.07 20.39 -7.52
CA PHE A 14 6.85 19.36 -6.52
C PHE A 14 6.87 19.94 -5.11
N GLU A 15 5.79 19.69 -4.39
CA GLU A 15 5.66 19.98 -2.97
C GLU A 15 5.77 18.67 -2.18
N TYR A 16 6.89 18.49 -1.49
CA TYR A 16 7.14 17.25 -0.75
C TYR A 16 6.69 17.36 0.69
N ARG A 17 6.08 16.30 1.21
CA ARG A 17 5.75 16.14 2.64
C ARG A 17 6.16 14.75 3.12
N PHE A 18 6.88 14.73 4.23
CA PHE A 18 7.40 13.50 4.83
C PHE A 18 6.91 13.37 6.27
N ALA A 19 6.24 12.27 6.57
CA ALA A 19 5.78 11.98 7.92
C ALA A 19 6.89 11.49 8.85
N GLU A 20 8.08 11.17 8.33
CA GLU A 20 9.23 10.67 9.12
C GLU A 20 8.84 9.52 10.06
N GLN A 21 8.10 8.54 9.54
CA GLN A 21 7.61 7.37 10.29
C GLN A 21 6.66 7.71 11.45
N LYS A 22 6.03 8.89 11.44
CA LYS A 22 5.01 9.32 12.42
C LYS A 22 3.64 9.43 11.74
N PRO A 23 2.83 8.35 11.72
CA PRO A 23 1.54 8.35 11.04
C PRO A 23 0.60 9.47 11.48
N GLU A 24 0.68 9.89 12.74
CA GLU A 24 -0.09 10.98 13.33
C GLU A 24 0.12 12.34 12.64
N ARG A 25 1.23 12.52 11.90
CA ARG A 25 1.49 13.74 11.12
C ARG A 25 0.76 13.76 9.78
N LEU A 26 0.32 12.61 9.27
CA LEU A 26 -0.24 12.50 7.92
C LEU A 26 -1.46 13.41 7.70
N PRO A 27 -2.42 13.55 8.63
CA PRO A 27 -3.56 14.46 8.43
C PRO A 27 -3.14 15.93 8.26
N GLU A 28 -2.19 16.40 9.08
CA GLU A 28 -1.71 17.78 9.00
C GLU A 28 -0.94 18.04 7.69
N LEU A 29 -0.06 17.11 7.30
CA LEU A 29 0.70 17.18 6.05
C LEU A 29 -0.22 17.16 4.82
N ALA A 30 -1.30 16.37 4.85
CA ALA A 30 -2.31 16.38 3.80
C ALA A 30 -3.04 17.73 3.73
N ALA A 31 -3.43 18.27 4.89
CA ALA A 31 -4.08 19.57 4.96
C ALA A 31 -3.19 20.73 4.46
N GLU A 32 -1.87 20.65 4.68
CA GLU A 32 -0.92 21.61 4.10
C GLU A 32 -0.94 21.60 2.57
N LEU A 33 -0.92 20.42 1.94
CA LEU A 33 -0.98 20.31 0.48
C LEU A 33 -2.30 20.87 -0.08
N VAL A 34 -3.41 20.64 0.61
CA VAL A 34 -4.71 21.25 0.25
C VAL A 34 -4.68 22.77 0.38
N ARG A 35 -4.08 23.32 1.45
CA ARG A 35 -3.92 24.78 1.64
C ARG A 35 -3.03 25.41 0.57
N LEU A 36 -2.02 24.68 0.10
CA LEU A 36 -1.16 25.10 -1.02
C LEU A 36 -1.87 25.05 -2.37
N ARG A 37 -3.08 24.47 -2.43
CA ARG A 37 -3.89 24.34 -3.65
C ARG A 37 -3.12 23.62 -4.77
N VAL A 38 -2.48 22.52 -4.44
CA VAL A 38 -1.84 21.66 -5.45
C VAL A 38 -2.89 21.10 -6.41
N ASP A 39 -2.49 20.89 -7.67
CA ASP A 39 -3.38 20.34 -8.70
C ASP A 39 -3.60 18.83 -8.54
N LEU A 40 -2.66 18.12 -7.90
CA LEU A 40 -2.68 16.67 -7.72
C LEU A 40 -1.84 16.27 -6.50
N ILE A 41 -2.31 15.28 -5.74
CA ILE A 41 -1.58 14.69 -4.61
C ILE A 41 -1.10 13.30 -5.01
N VAL A 42 0.20 13.05 -4.92
CA VAL A 42 0.76 11.70 -5.04
C VAL A 42 0.99 11.12 -3.64
N ALA A 43 0.27 10.06 -3.30
CA ALA A 43 0.41 9.36 -2.04
C ALA A 43 1.30 8.12 -2.21
N SER A 44 2.32 7.98 -1.36
CA SER A 44 3.28 6.86 -1.48
C SER A 44 2.69 5.49 -1.12
N SER A 45 1.67 5.47 -0.26
CA SER A 45 1.01 4.25 0.20
C SER A 45 -0.41 4.48 0.69
N GLY A 46 -1.07 3.42 1.17
CA GLY A 46 -2.43 3.45 1.70
C GLY A 46 -2.69 4.50 2.79
N PRO A 47 -1.94 4.52 3.92
CA PRO A 47 -2.20 5.47 5.00
C PRO A 47 -2.05 6.95 4.61
N PRO A 48 -1.01 7.38 3.84
CA PRO A 48 -0.98 8.72 3.27
C PRO A 48 -2.14 9.03 2.33
N ALA A 49 -2.58 8.07 1.51
CA ALA A 49 -3.73 8.24 0.62
C ALA A 49 -5.03 8.43 1.42
N LEU A 50 -5.20 7.71 2.54
CA LEU A 50 -6.36 7.84 3.43
C LEU A 50 -6.39 9.22 4.08
N ALA A 51 -5.24 9.72 4.55
CA ALA A 51 -5.14 11.05 5.10
C ALA A 51 -5.45 12.13 4.04
N ALA A 52 -4.97 11.97 2.81
CA ALA A 52 -5.28 12.88 1.70
C ALA A 52 -6.78 12.87 1.36
N LYS A 53 -7.39 11.69 1.26
CA LYS A 53 -8.83 11.51 1.02
C LYS A 53 -9.68 12.18 2.11
N GLY A 54 -9.23 12.11 3.36
CA GLY A 54 -9.88 12.80 4.48
C GLY A 54 -9.73 14.33 4.44
N ALA A 55 -8.69 14.85 3.77
CA ALA A 55 -8.43 16.29 3.67
C ALA A 55 -9.10 16.95 2.46
N THR A 56 -9.42 16.18 1.40
CA THR A 56 -10.05 16.71 0.19
C THR A 56 -10.79 15.63 -0.60
N SER A 57 -11.95 16.00 -1.14
CA SER A 57 -12.74 15.22 -2.09
C SER A 57 -12.67 15.76 -3.53
N THR A 58 -11.87 16.80 -3.78
CA THR A 58 -11.83 17.50 -5.08
C THR A 58 -10.48 17.47 -5.75
N ILE A 59 -9.38 17.51 -4.99
CA ILE A 59 -8.03 17.39 -5.56
C ILE A 59 -7.80 15.91 -5.91
N PRO A 60 -7.42 15.56 -7.15
CA PRO A 60 -7.09 14.18 -7.51
C PRO A 60 -5.94 13.62 -6.67
N ILE A 61 -6.10 12.38 -6.21
CA ILE A 61 -5.13 11.64 -5.42
C ILE A 61 -4.70 10.41 -6.21
N VAL A 62 -3.39 10.30 -6.47
CA VAL A 62 -2.79 9.13 -7.11
C VAL A 62 -1.95 8.36 -6.10
N MET A 63 -2.37 7.14 -5.77
CA MET A 63 -1.59 6.24 -4.92
C MET A 63 -0.53 5.51 -5.73
N ALA A 64 0.72 5.53 -5.26
CA ALA A 64 1.83 4.83 -5.90
C ALA A 64 1.84 3.33 -5.61
N ASN A 65 1.34 2.92 -4.43
CA ASN A 65 1.26 1.51 -4.03
C ASN A 65 0.36 1.31 -2.80
N SER A 66 -0.82 0.72 -2.94
CA SER A 66 -1.60 0.20 -1.80
C SER A 66 -1.68 -1.33 -1.85
N ALA A 67 -1.57 -1.98 -0.69
CA ALA A 67 -1.65 -3.44 -0.60
C ALA A 67 -3.09 -3.95 -0.81
N ASP A 68 -4.08 -3.19 -0.37
CA ASP A 68 -5.49 -3.50 -0.55
C ASP A 68 -6.31 -2.20 -0.47
N PRO A 69 -6.35 -1.40 -1.54
CA PRO A 69 -7.02 -0.10 -1.49
C PRO A 69 -8.53 -0.23 -1.30
N VAL A 70 -9.13 -1.38 -1.62
CA VAL A 70 -10.55 -1.64 -1.39
C VAL A 70 -10.78 -1.97 0.08
N GLY A 71 -10.04 -2.93 0.64
CA GLY A 71 -10.14 -3.29 2.06
C GLY A 71 -9.67 -2.18 3.03
N GLU A 72 -8.81 -1.27 2.57
CA GLU A 72 -8.43 -0.06 3.30
C GLU A 72 -9.50 1.04 3.25
N GLY A 73 -10.54 0.91 2.41
CA GLY A 73 -11.60 1.90 2.24
C GLY A 73 -11.20 3.12 1.38
N LEU A 74 -10.08 3.03 0.66
CA LEU A 74 -9.65 4.07 -0.27
C LEU A 74 -10.57 4.11 -1.49
N LEU A 75 -10.97 2.95 -2.01
CA LEU A 75 -11.76 2.78 -3.22
C LEU A 75 -12.90 1.79 -3.00
N ALA A 76 -14.01 1.95 -3.72
CA ALA A 76 -15.07 0.94 -3.75
C ALA A 76 -14.72 -0.26 -4.64
N SER A 77 -13.95 -0.03 -5.72
CA SER A 77 -13.59 -1.02 -6.74
C SER A 77 -12.28 -0.62 -7.42
N LEU A 78 -11.52 -1.61 -7.88
CA LEU A 78 -10.33 -1.40 -8.73
C LEU A 78 -10.68 -1.07 -10.18
N ALA A 79 -11.82 -1.58 -10.68
CA ALA A 79 -12.20 -1.44 -12.08
C ALA A 79 -12.72 -0.03 -12.41
N GLN A 80 -13.37 0.62 -11.44
CA GLN A 80 -13.92 1.96 -11.57
C GLN A 80 -13.78 2.70 -10.22
N PRO A 81 -12.75 3.53 -10.06
CA PRO A 81 -12.70 4.47 -8.96
C PRO A 81 -13.75 5.56 -9.17
N GLU A 82 -14.78 5.63 -8.31
CA GLU A 82 -15.84 6.65 -8.39
C GLU A 82 -15.51 7.94 -7.63
N ASP A 83 -14.40 7.96 -6.89
CA ASP A 83 -13.97 9.07 -6.03
C ASP A 83 -12.76 9.82 -6.63
N ASN A 84 -12.24 10.85 -5.96
CA ASN A 84 -11.03 11.56 -6.38
C ASN A 84 -9.73 10.75 -6.22
N VAL A 85 -9.81 9.45 -5.96
CA VAL A 85 -8.65 8.57 -5.69
C VAL A 85 -8.48 7.56 -6.81
N THR A 86 -7.26 7.39 -7.30
CA THR A 86 -6.87 6.34 -8.26
C THR A 86 -5.42 5.92 -8.00
N GLY A 87 -4.89 4.98 -8.78
CA GLY A 87 -3.46 4.65 -8.80
C GLY A 87 -3.18 3.16 -8.89
N LEU A 88 -2.11 2.72 -8.23
CA LEU A 88 -1.60 1.36 -8.33
C LEU A 88 -1.83 0.57 -7.05
N SER A 89 -2.40 -0.63 -7.20
CA SER A 89 -2.41 -1.66 -6.15
C SER A 89 -1.21 -2.60 -6.33
N GLY A 90 -0.55 -2.94 -5.22
CA GLY A 90 0.56 -3.88 -5.23
C GLY A 90 0.08 -5.33 -5.17
N LEU A 91 0.74 -6.22 -5.92
CA LEU A 91 0.45 -7.66 -5.95
C LEU A 91 1.08 -8.42 -4.76
N GLY A 92 1.20 -7.75 -3.62
CA GLY A 92 1.95 -8.24 -2.48
C GLY A 92 1.32 -9.49 -1.87
N VAL A 93 -0.01 -9.55 -1.83
CA VAL A 93 -0.77 -10.62 -1.18
C VAL A 93 -0.93 -11.82 -2.11
N GLU A 94 -1.24 -11.56 -3.37
CA GLU A 94 -1.49 -12.54 -4.44
C GLU A 94 -0.24 -13.36 -4.76
N LEU A 95 0.95 -12.77 -4.62
CA LEU A 95 2.22 -13.44 -4.89
C LEU A 95 2.70 -14.31 -3.71
N ASN A 96 2.01 -14.35 -2.57
CA ASN A 96 2.47 -15.10 -1.40
C ASN A 96 2.56 -16.61 -1.66
N THR A 97 1.59 -17.19 -2.37
CA THR A 97 1.66 -18.61 -2.76
C THR A 97 2.89 -18.90 -3.59
N LYS A 98 3.15 -18.06 -4.60
CA LYS A 98 4.32 -18.25 -5.47
C LYS A 98 5.65 -18.11 -4.72
N ARG A 99 5.71 -17.19 -3.75
CA ARG A 99 6.89 -17.04 -2.88
C ARG A 99 7.14 -18.29 -2.03
N LEU A 100 6.08 -18.92 -1.51
CA LEU A 100 6.22 -20.16 -0.74
C LEU A 100 6.63 -21.35 -1.62
N GLU A 101 6.11 -21.45 -2.85
CA GLU A 101 6.57 -22.44 -3.83
C GLU A 101 8.08 -22.31 -4.09
N ILE A 102 8.54 -21.11 -4.44
CA ILE A 102 9.97 -20.84 -4.70
C ILE A 102 10.81 -21.15 -3.46
N LEU A 103 10.32 -20.84 -2.26
CA LEU A 103 11.02 -21.14 -1.01
C LEU A 103 11.14 -22.66 -0.77
N LYS A 104 10.09 -23.44 -1.09
CA LYS A 104 10.10 -24.90 -1.01
C LYS A 104 11.07 -25.52 -2.01
N ASP A 105 11.11 -24.98 -3.24
CA ASP A 105 12.05 -25.41 -4.27
C ASP A 105 13.51 -25.14 -3.87
N ALA A 106 13.78 -23.97 -3.29
CA ALA A 106 15.12 -23.58 -2.85
C ALA A 106 15.57 -24.31 -1.58
N VAL A 107 14.65 -24.61 -0.66
CA VAL A 107 14.93 -25.25 0.62
C VAL A 107 14.21 -26.59 0.69
N THR A 108 14.86 -27.62 0.17
CA THR A 108 14.29 -28.97 -0.01
C THR A 108 13.83 -29.67 1.29
N LYS A 109 14.27 -29.21 2.46
CA LYS A 109 13.85 -29.72 3.79
C LYS A 109 12.92 -28.76 4.54
N LEU A 110 12.30 -27.81 3.85
CA LEU A 110 11.40 -26.83 4.46
C LEU A 110 10.16 -27.54 5.03
N ALA A 111 9.99 -27.46 6.35
CA ALA A 111 8.85 -28.06 7.06
C ALA A 111 7.98 -27.04 7.79
N ARG A 112 8.53 -25.84 8.08
CA ARG A 112 7.83 -24.77 8.79
C ARG A 112 8.19 -23.42 8.19
N VAL A 113 7.19 -22.53 8.12
CA VAL A 113 7.35 -21.14 7.71
C VAL A 113 6.68 -20.23 8.73
N GLY A 114 7.14 -18.99 8.84
CA GLY A 114 6.52 -18.02 9.73
C GLY A 114 6.53 -16.61 9.17
N LEU A 115 5.59 -15.80 9.66
CA LEU A 115 5.42 -14.42 9.24
C LEU A 115 5.81 -13.47 10.37
N MET A 116 6.90 -12.73 10.15
CA MET A 116 7.26 -11.62 11.03
C MET A 116 6.44 -10.39 10.67
N ARG A 117 5.80 -9.80 11.68
CA ARG A 117 4.89 -8.65 11.53
C ARG A 117 5.40 -7.45 12.31
N LEU A 118 5.36 -6.28 11.67
CA LEU A 118 5.58 -5.00 12.35
C LEU A 118 4.31 -4.62 13.14
N PRO A 119 4.41 -4.16 14.39
CA PRO A 119 3.23 -3.69 15.11
C PRO A 119 2.60 -2.47 14.40
N GLY A 120 1.26 -2.45 14.28
CA GLY A 120 0.51 -1.26 13.83
C GLY A 120 -0.15 -1.33 12.45
N SER A 121 0.32 -2.15 11.50
CA SER A 121 -0.32 -2.28 10.18
C SER A 121 -1.30 -3.46 10.14
N ARG A 122 -2.53 -3.26 10.63
CA ARG A 122 -3.46 -4.38 10.90
C ARG A 122 -4.12 -4.95 9.64
N ILE A 123 -4.46 -4.12 8.66
CA ILE A 123 -5.28 -4.52 7.50
C ILE A 123 -4.46 -5.36 6.51
N SER A 124 -3.38 -4.80 5.97
CA SER A 124 -2.48 -5.52 5.04
C SER A 124 -1.88 -6.78 5.65
N GLN A 125 -1.58 -6.78 6.96
CA GLN A 125 -1.06 -7.97 7.64
C GLN A 125 -2.11 -9.05 7.86
N GLY A 126 -3.39 -8.68 8.06
CA GLY A 126 -4.49 -9.63 8.17
C GLY A 126 -4.68 -10.39 6.86
N LEU A 127 -4.70 -9.69 5.73
CA LEU A 127 -4.77 -10.31 4.40
C LEU A 127 -3.56 -11.21 4.13
N GLN A 128 -2.34 -10.72 4.40
CA GLN A 128 -1.13 -11.51 4.21
C GLN A 128 -1.14 -12.79 5.05
N LEU A 129 -1.58 -12.71 6.31
CA LEU A 129 -1.65 -13.87 7.19
C LEU A 129 -2.66 -14.90 6.68
N LYS A 130 -3.84 -14.47 6.23
CA LYS A 130 -4.88 -15.35 5.70
C LYS A 130 -4.39 -16.10 4.46
N GLU A 131 -3.84 -15.37 3.48
CA GLU A 131 -3.32 -15.97 2.25
C GLU A 131 -2.11 -16.87 2.50
N LEU A 132 -1.14 -16.44 3.32
CA LEU A 132 0.03 -17.28 3.62
C LEU A 132 -0.34 -18.55 4.39
N ARG A 133 -1.34 -18.52 5.28
CA ARG A 133 -1.85 -19.72 5.95
C ARG A 133 -2.48 -20.68 4.93
N ALA A 134 -3.30 -20.18 4.02
CA ALA A 134 -3.92 -20.99 2.97
C ALA A 134 -2.87 -21.61 2.04
N ALA A 135 -1.89 -20.81 1.61
CA ALA A 135 -0.80 -21.27 0.76
C ALA A 135 0.13 -22.27 1.45
N ALA A 136 0.46 -22.07 2.73
CA ALA A 136 1.25 -23.03 3.51
C ALA A 136 0.52 -24.38 3.65
N LEU A 137 -0.80 -24.36 3.87
CA LEU A 137 -1.62 -25.58 3.93
C LEU A 137 -1.60 -26.32 2.59
N ALA A 138 -1.77 -25.61 1.46
CA ALA A 138 -1.73 -26.19 0.12
C ALA A 138 -0.36 -26.81 -0.23
N LEU A 139 0.72 -26.33 0.39
CA LEU A 139 2.09 -26.81 0.19
C LEU A 139 2.58 -27.79 1.26
N GLU A 140 1.70 -28.21 2.18
CA GLU A 140 1.99 -29.12 3.30
C GLU A 140 3.04 -28.58 4.29
N LEU A 141 3.12 -27.25 4.44
CA LEU A 141 4.02 -26.57 5.35
C LEU A 141 3.31 -26.21 6.66
N LYS A 142 3.99 -26.37 7.80
CA LYS A 142 3.46 -25.84 9.08
C LYS A 142 3.65 -24.33 9.12
N PHE A 143 2.59 -23.58 9.43
CA PHE A 143 2.66 -22.13 9.57
C PHE A 143 2.74 -21.71 11.05
N GLY A 144 3.78 -20.96 11.44
CA GLY A 144 3.93 -20.37 12.78
C GLY A 144 3.86 -18.85 12.73
N GLY A 145 3.03 -18.20 13.55
CA GLY A 145 2.90 -16.74 13.48
C GLY A 145 1.91 -16.04 14.42
N ASP A 146 1.25 -16.78 15.30
CA ASP A 146 0.73 -16.19 16.53
C ASP A 146 1.83 -16.33 17.57
N ARG A 147 2.30 -15.20 18.10
CA ARG A 147 3.17 -15.22 19.27
C ARG A 147 2.32 -15.76 20.42
N ASP A 148 2.83 -16.78 21.10
CA ASP A 148 2.65 -16.88 22.55
C ASP A 148 3.20 -15.60 23.22
#